data_AF-A0A0F9RQN6-F1
#
_entry.id   AF-A0A0F9RQN6-F1
#
_cell.length_a   1.000
_cell.length_b   1.000
_cell.length_c   1.000
_cell.angle_alpha   90.00
_cell.angle_beta   90.00
_cell.angle_gamma   90.00
#
_symmetry.space_group_name_H-M   'P 1'
#
loop_
_entity.id
_entity.type
_entity.pdbx_description
1 polymer ?
#
loop_
_entity_poly.entity_id
_entity_poly.type
_entity_poly.pdbx_seq_one_letter_code
_entity_poly.pdbx_strand_id
1 'polypeptide(L)'
;MGAVKNMVRGVIFSAVYVLTTIVVPLVTFTLIFSIEGLPFQWEQQDYQNITFWITAFGLLISGLAFFTFSSPKHSIRRGVFALIQVIVNCLYLWSYKFSGAAEISFIIVNFGFFTLNVQQMLSMYMGIYFLTIVLKLYDVIDFTINREKIREKRMKK
;
A
#
# COMPACT_ATOMS: atom_id res chain seq x y z
N MET A 1 21.73 9.54 -14.42
CA MET A 1 21.62 9.22 -12.97
C MET A 1 22.41 7.95 -12.73
N GLY A 2 23.44 7.99 -11.88
CA GLY A 2 24.26 6.80 -11.59
C GLY A 2 23.47 5.68 -10.91
N ALA A 3 23.92 4.44 -11.08
CA ALA A 3 23.29 3.24 -10.52
C ALA A 3 23.12 3.33 -8.99
N VAL A 4 24.14 3.82 -8.29
CA VAL A 4 24.14 4.01 -6.82
C VAL A 4 23.03 4.96 -6.38
N LYS A 5 22.85 6.09 -7.07
CA LYS A 5 21.80 7.06 -6.75
C LYS A 5 20.40 6.46 -6.88
N ASN A 6 20.19 5.58 -7.87
CA ASN A 6 18.91 4.90 -8.04
C ASN A 6 18.69 3.86 -6.94
N MET A 7 19.73 3.11 -6.54
CA MET A 7 19.63 2.17 -5.43
C MET A 7 19.29 2.86 -4.11
N VAL A 8 20.00 3.93 -3.75
CA VAL A 8 19.71 4.73 -2.53
C VAL A 8 18.28 5.23 -2.55
N ARG A 9 17.81 5.75 -3.69
CA ARG A 9 16.41 6.14 -3.85
C ARG A 9 15.47 4.97 -3.59
N GLY A 10 15.73 3.80 -4.16
CA GLY A 10 14.95 2.59 -3.93
C GLY A 10 14.82 2.25 -2.44
N VAL A 11 15.92 2.30 -1.70
CA VAL A 11 15.95 2.03 -0.26
C VAL A 11 15.12 3.04 0.52
N ILE A 12 15.27 4.33 0.25
CA ILE A 12 14.52 5.40 0.93
C ILE A 12 13.02 5.20 0.74
N PHE A 13 12.57 4.98 -0.50
CA PHE A 13 11.15 4.76 -0.76
C PHE A 13 10.64 3.46 -0.13
N SER A 14 11.41 2.38 -0.18
CA SER A 14 11.05 1.13 0.52
C SER A 14 10.84 1.36 2.01
N ALA A 15 11.75 2.10 2.68
CA ALA A 15 11.62 2.42 4.10
C ALA A 15 10.37 3.26 4.40
N VAL A 16 10.04 4.23 3.55
CA VAL A 16 8.79 5.01 3.68
C VAL A 16 7.56 4.10 3.55
N TYR A 17 7.58 3.12 2.64
CA TYR A 17 6.50 2.15 2.51
C TYR A 17 6.42 1.23 3.74
N VAL A 18 7.53 0.72 4.26
CA VAL A 18 7.53 -0.05 5.52
C VAL A 18 6.90 0.74 6.66
N LEU A 19 7.27 2.01 6.82
CA LEU A 19 6.70 2.87 7.85
C LEU A 19 5.19 3.05 7.69
N THR A 20 4.73 3.30 6.46
CA THR A 20 3.31 3.63 6.19
C THR A 20 2.39 2.41 6.08
N THR A 21 2.88 1.26 5.63
CA THR A 21 2.06 0.05 5.40
C THR A 21 2.24 -1.04 6.46
N ILE A 22 3.27 -0.96 7.29
CA ILE A 22 3.50 -1.91 8.39
C ILE A 22 3.45 -1.18 9.72
N VAL A 23 4.39 -0.25 9.96
CA VAL A 23 4.60 0.31 11.30
C VAL A 23 3.36 1.10 11.77
N VAL A 24 2.86 2.02 10.96
CA VAL A 24 1.69 2.83 11.32
C VAL A 24 0.45 1.96 11.58
N PRO A 25 0.07 1.02 10.69
CA PRO A 25 -1.05 0.12 10.96
C PRO A 25 -0.86 -0.73 12.21
N LEU A 26 0.30 -1.36 12.40
CA LEU A 26 0.55 -2.21 13.58
C LEU A 26 0.41 -1.42 14.88
N VAL A 27 1.04 -0.25 14.97
CA VAL A 27 0.90 0.63 16.14
C VAL A 27 -0.56 1.01 16.37
N THR A 28 -1.29 1.32 15.31
CA THR A 28 -2.72 1.67 15.40
C THR A 28 -3.54 0.50 15.95
N PHE A 29 -3.37 -0.72 15.44
CA PHE A 29 -4.09 -1.90 15.93
C PHE A 29 -3.70 -2.27 17.35
N THR A 30 -2.42 -2.20 17.71
CA THR A 30 -1.95 -2.47 19.08
C THR A 30 -2.55 -1.47 20.07
N LEU A 31 -2.59 -0.18 19.71
CA LEU A 31 -3.22 0.84 20.56
C LEU A 31 -4.71 0.57 20.73
N ILE A 32 -5.43 0.28 19.65
CA ILE A 32 -6.87 -0.04 19.72
C ILE A 32 -7.11 -1.28 20.59
N PHE A 33 -6.29 -2.32 20.46
CA PHE A 33 -6.42 -3.56 21.23
C PHE A 33 -6.08 -3.38 22.72
N SER A 34 -5.22 -2.41 23.06
CA SER A 34 -4.83 -2.13 24.45
C SER A 34 -5.84 -1.30 25.25
N ILE A 35 -6.86 -0.73 24.60
CA ILE A 35 -7.88 0.08 25.28
C ILE A 35 -8.88 -0.86 25.96
N GLU A 36 -8.76 -1.02 27.28
CA GLU A 36 -9.77 -1.68 28.10
C GLU A 36 -11.09 -0.91 28.06
N GLY A 37 -12.21 -1.60 27.83
CA GLY A 37 -13.56 -1.00 27.84
C GLY A 37 -14.23 -0.89 26.46
N LEU A 38 -13.57 -1.29 25.38
CA LEU A 38 -14.25 -1.50 24.10
C LEU A 38 -14.86 -2.91 24.05
N PRO A 39 -16.11 -3.08 23.60
CA PRO A 39 -16.74 -4.39 23.41
C PRO A 39 -16.21 -5.06 22.13
N PHE A 40 -14.90 -4.96 21.86
CA PHE A 40 -14.27 -5.74 20.80
C PHE A 40 -13.93 -7.11 21.40
N GLN A 41 -14.81 -8.08 21.19
CA GLN A 41 -14.43 -9.49 21.31
C GLN A 41 -13.62 -9.89 20.07
N TRP A 42 -12.47 -9.25 19.84
CA TRP A 42 -11.51 -9.78 18.88
C TRP A 42 -10.85 -10.98 19.53
N GLU A 43 -11.05 -12.16 18.96
CA GLU A 43 -10.30 -13.32 19.41
C GLU A 43 -8.81 -13.06 19.14
N GLN A 44 -7.94 -13.60 19.98
CA GLN A 44 -6.50 -13.45 19.79
C GLN A 44 -6.03 -13.93 18.39
N GLN A 45 -6.80 -14.85 17.80
CA GLN A 45 -6.64 -15.32 16.42
C GLN A 45 -6.88 -14.21 15.37
N ASP A 46 -7.87 -13.33 15.56
CA ASP A 46 -8.17 -12.24 14.62
C ASP A 46 -7.05 -11.21 14.60
N TYR A 47 -6.54 -10.85 15.78
CA TYR A 47 -5.38 -9.97 15.90
C TYR A 47 -4.13 -10.54 15.22
N GLN A 48 -3.87 -11.84 15.41
CA GLN A 48 -2.75 -12.52 14.74
C GLN A 48 -2.93 -12.57 13.23
N ASN A 49 -4.13 -12.87 12.74
CA ASN A 49 -4.45 -12.89 11.32
C ASN A 49 -4.25 -11.51 10.69
N ILE A 50 -4.76 -10.44 11.32
CA ILE A 50 -4.61 -9.06 10.83
C ILE A 50 -3.13 -8.67 10.80
N THR A 51 -2.40 -8.92 11.89
CA THR A 51 -0.96 -8.64 11.98
C THR A 51 -0.17 -9.36 10.88
N PHE A 52 -0.50 -10.63 10.62
CA PHE A 52 0.12 -11.42 9.57
C PHE A 52 -0.11 -10.80 8.19
N TRP A 53 -1.36 -10.52 7.82
CA TRP A 53 -1.68 -9.95 6.50
C TRP A 53 -1.09 -8.55 6.32
N ILE A 54 -1.10 -7.72 7.37
CA ILE A 54 -0.47 -6.39 7.36
C ILE A 54 1.01 -6.51 7.04
N THR A 55 1.70 -7.41 7.74
CA THR A 55 3.13 -7.60 7.57
C THR A 55 3.46 -8.20 6.20
N ALA A 56 2.75 -9.25 5.79
CA ALA A 56 2.98 -9.94 4.53
C ALA A 56 2.79 -9.03 3.31
N PHE A 57 1.65 -8.34 3.22
CA PHE A 57 1.40 -7.40 2.13
C PHE A 57 2.25 -6.14 2.25
N GLY A 58 2.51 -5.64 3.45
CA GLY A 58 3.37 -4.48 3.65
C GLY A 58 4.81 -4.73 3.16
N LEU A 59 5.36 -5.93 3.42
CA LEU A 59 6.67 -6.33 2.91
C LEU A 59 6.67 -6.46 1.38
N LEU A 60 5.63 -7.05 0.79
CA LEU A 60 5.48 -7.13 -0.67
C LEU A 60 5.42 -5.74 -1.30
N ILE A 61 4.61 -4.83 -0.76
CA ILE A 61 4.50 -3.45 -1.25
C ILE A 61 5.85 -2.74 -1.15
N SER A 62 6.57 -2.92 -0.05
CA SER A 62 7.88 -2.30 0.19
C SER A 62 8.94 -2.82 -0.78
N GLY A 63 8.97 -4.14 -1.03
CA GLY A 63 9.84 -4.76 -2.03
C GLY A 63 9.55 -4.26 -3.45
N LEU A 64 8.27 -4.17 -3.81
CA LEU A 64 7.86 -3.63 -5.11
C LEU A 64 8.21 -2.14 -5.24
N ALA A 65 8.06 -1.36 -4.17
CA ALA A 65 8.49 0.04 -4.13
C ALA A 65 10.00 0.16 -4.39
N PHE A 66 10.83 -0.68 -3.76
CA PHE A 66 12.26 -0.71 -4.02
C PHE A 66 12.55 -0.89 -5.52
N PHE A 67 11.94 -1.89 -6.17
CA PHE A 67 12.16 -2.16 -7.60
C PHE A 67 11.63 -1.05 -8.51
N THR A 68 10.49 -0.44 -8.16
CA THR A 68 9.91 0.71 -8.88
C THR A 68 10.84 1.92 -8.82
N PHE A 69 11.33 2.27 -7.63
CA PHE A 69 12.09 3.51 -7.42
C PHE A 69 13.59 3.37 -7.71
N SER A 70 14.14 2.16 -7.68
CA SER A 70 15.50 1.85 -8.17
C SER A 70 15.60 1.78 -9.69
N SER A 71 14.46 1.69 -10.39
CA SER A 71 14.44 1.66 -11.85
C SER A 71 14.49 3.07 -12.48
N PRO A 72 15.14 3.23 -13.65
CA PRO A 72 15.15 4.50 -14.39
C PRO A 72 13.74 5.05 -14.66
N LYS A 73 13.57 6.38 -14.64
CA LYS A 73 12.25 7.05 -14.69
C LYS A 73 11.33 6.61 -15.85
N HIS A 74 11.90 6.25 -17.00
CA HIS A 74 11.14 5.83 -18.19
C HIS A 74 11.60 4.45 -18.67
N SER A 75 11.56 3.45 -17.79
CA SER A 75 11.84 2.06 -18.17
C SER A 75 10.58 1.21 -18.07
N ILE A 76 10.47 0.24 -18.98
CA ILE A 76 9.40 -0.76 -18.95
C ILE A 76 9.39 -1.47 -17.59
N ARG A 77 10.57 -1.82 -17.07
CA ARG A 77 10.74 -2.39 -15.72
C ARG A 77 10.05 -1.56 -14.64
N ARG A 78 10.23 -0.24 -14.64
CA ARG A 78 9.58 0.66 -13.69
C ARG A 78 8.06 0.64 -13.83
N GLY A 79 7.56 0.68 -15.07
CA GLY A 79 6.12 0.61 -15.35
C GLY A 79 5.50 -0.68 -14.82
N VAL A 80 6.13 -1.83 -15.12
CA VAL A 80 5.65 -3.14 -14.67
C VAL A 80 5.65 -3.25 -13.14
N PHE A 81 6.75 -2.89 -12.46
CA PHE A 81 6.78 -2.95 -10.99
C PHE A 81 5.78 -1.98 -10.35
N ALA A 82 5.59 -0.79 -10.93
CA ALA A 82 4.60 0.16 -10.43
C ALA A 82 3.16 -0.36 -10.62
N LEU A 83 2.87 -1.03 -11.72
CA LEU A 83 1.57 -1.66 -11.96
C LEU A 83 1.30 -2.79 -10.95
N ILE A 84 2.27 -3.70 -10.76
CA ILE A 84 2.17 -4.78 -9.77
C ILE A 84 2.00 -4.20 -8.37
N GLN A 85 2.75 -3.15 -8.02
CA GLN A 85 2.64 -2.47 -6.73
C GLN A 85 1.22 -1.94 -6.48
N VAL A 86 0.57 -1.34 -7.48
CA VAL A 86 -0.82 -0.87 -7.34
C VAL A 86 -1.78 -2.05 -7.12
N ILE A 87 -1.62 -3.15 -7.86
CA ILE A 87 -2.44 -4.36 -7.68
C ILE A 87 -2.29 -4.90 -6.26
N VAL A 88 -1.07 -4.97 -5.72
CA VAL A 88 -0.83 -5.43 -4.35
C VAL A 88 -1.42 -4.45 -3.32
N ASN A 89 -1.39 -3.14 -3.57
CA ASN A 89 -2.08 -2.17 -2.71
C ASN A 89 -3.61 -2.38 -2.70
N CYS A 90 -4.22 -2.75 -3.84
CA CYS A 90 -5.63 -3.13 -3.87
C CYS A 90 -5.90 -4.36 -3.00
N LEU A 91 -5.06 -5.40 -3.12
CA LEU A 91 -5.20 -6.62 -2.31
C LEU A 91 -5.01 -6.34 -0.82
N TYR A 92 -4.10 -5.43 -0.48
CA TYR A 92 -3.89 -4.96 0.88
C TYR A 92 -5.14 -4.26 1.45
N LEU A 93 -5.73 -3.32 0.72
CA LEU A 93 -7.01 -2.72 1.14
C LEU A 93 -8.14 -3.73 1.22
N TRP A 94 -8.15 -4.70 0.30
CA TRP A 94 -9.16 -5.74 0.29
C TRP A 94 -9.05 -6.66 1.51
N SER A 95 -7.84 -6.94 2.01
CA SER A 95 -7.65 -7.68 3.27
C SER A 95 -8.29 -6.98 4.47
N TYR A 96 -8.29 -5.64 4.51
CA TYR A 96 -8.97 -4.90 5.57
C TYR A 96 -10.49 -5.08 5.54
N LYS A 97 -11.08 -5.13 4.34
CA LYS A 97 -12.53 -5.35 4.20
C LYS A 97 -12.98 -6.70 4.77
N PHE A 98 -12.18 -7.76 4.62
CA PHE A 98 -12.52 -9.08 5.16
C PHE A 98 -12.12 -9.28 6.62
N SER A 99 -11.23 -8.44 7.14
CA SER A 99 -10.79 -8.52 8.54
C SER A 99 -11.82 -8.03 9.57
N GLY A 100 -13.01 -7.59 9.15
CA GLY A 100 -14.01 -7.02 10.05
C GLY A 100 -13.67 -5.60 10.56
N ALA A 101 -12.48 -5.08 10.28
CA ALA A 101 -12.04 -3.73 10.67
C ALA A 101 -12.76 -2.58 9.93
N ALA A 102 -13.72 -2.88 9.05
CA ALA A 102 -14.48 -1.89 8.28
C ALA A 102 -15.60 -1.22 9.09
N GLU A 103 -15.98 -1.78 10.23
CA GLU A 103 -16.98 -1.21 11.13
C GLU A 103 -16.40 -1.15 12.53
N ILE A 104 -16.09 0.06 12.99
CA ILE A 104 -15.51 0.27 14.31
C ILE A 104 -16.58 0.82 15.23
N SER A 105 -17.06 0.01 16.16
CA SER A 105 -18.11 0.39 17.12
C SER A 105 -17.49 0.65 18.49
N PHE A 106 -17.60 1.88 18.97
CA PHE A 106 -17.16 2.30 20.30
C PHE A 106 -18.38 2.41 21.22
N ILE A 107 -18.37 1.72 22.35
CA ILE A 107 -19.31 1.98 23.44
C ILE A 107 -18.57 2.86 24.46
N ILE A 108 -18.99 4.12 24.57
CA ILE A 108 -18.48 5.01 25.61
C ILE A 108 -19.44 4.90 26.79
N VAL A 109 -18.98 4.31 27.89
CA VAL A 109 -19.76 4.21 29.13
C VAL A 109 -20.23 5.61 29.53
N ASN A 110 -21.56 5.79 29.69
CA ASN A 110 -22.27 7.04 29.99
C ASN A 110 -22.45 8.08 28.86
N PHE A 111 -21.97 7.87 27.62
CA PHE A 111 -22.12 8.84 26.52
C PHE A 111 -22.83 8.29 25.27
N GLY A 112 -23.02 6.97 25.16
CA GLY A 112 -23.73 6.32 24.05
C GLY A 112 -22.81 5.49 23.15
N PHE A 113 -23.34 5.07 22.00
CA PHE A 113 -22.62 4.29 20.98
C PHE A 113 -22.16 5.20 19.85
N PHE A 114 -20.88 5.07 19.45
CA PHE A 114 -20.33 5.74 18.28
C PHE A 114 -19.86 4.68 17.28
N THR A 115 -20.45 4.65 16.09
CA THR A 115 -20.10 3.71 15.04
C THR A 115 -19.42 4.43 13.88
N LEU A 116 -18.17 4.06 13.61
CA LEU A 116 -17.41 4.56 12.46
C LEU A 116 -17.42 3.49 11.38
N ASN A 117 -18.25 3.69 10.36
CA ASN A 117 -18.28 2.83 9.18
C ASN A 117 -17.28 3.35 8.14
N VAL A 118 -16.19 2.60 7.94
CA VAL A 118 -15.11 2.94 7.00
C VAL A 118 -15.31 2.31 5.61
N GLN A 119 -16.41 1.58 5.39
CA GLN A 119 -16.69 0.86 4.15
C GLN A 119 -16.80 1.78 2.92
N GLN A 120 -17.44 2.94 3.08
CA GLN A 120 -17.53 3.93 2.00
C GLN A 120 -16.15 4.51 1.66
N MET A 121 -15.32 4.76 2.67
CA MET A 121 -13.94 5.25 2.49
C MET A 121 -13.10 4.20 1.76
N LEU A 122 -13.15 2.92 2.18
CA LEU A 122 -12.47 1.83 1.50
C LEU A 122 -12.90 1.69 0.04
N SER A 123 -14.21 1.83 -0.24
CA SER A 123 -14.75 1.75 -1.60
C SER A 123 -14.25 2.89 -2.49
N MET A 124 -14.17 4.11 -1.94
CA MET A 124 -13.58 5.26 -2.62
C MET A 124 -12.10 5.02 -2.96
N TYR A 125 -11.31 4.53 -2.00
CA TYR A 125 -9.89 4.21 -2.25
C TYR A 125 -9.72 3.11 -3.30
N MET A 126 -10.57 2.09 -3.31
CA MET A 126 -10.57 1.06 -4.36
C MET A 126 -10.84 1.66 -5.76
N GLY A 127 -11.75 2.63 -5.86
CA GLY A 127 -12.00 3.37 -7.10
C GLY A 127 -10.79 4.19 -7.56
N ILE A 128 -10.10 4.88 -6.64
CA ILE A 128 -8.87 5.62 -6.93
C ILE A 128 -7.77 4.68 -7.42
N TYR A 129 -7.61 3.52 -6.79
CA TYR A 129 -6.64 2.54 -7.23
C TYR A 129 -6.96 1.96 -8.60
N PHE A 130 -8.23 1.73 -8.93
CA PHE A 130 -8.62 1.32 -10.28
C PHE A 130 -8.20 2.33 -11.35
N LEU A 131 -8.44 3.63 -11.12
CA LEU A 131 -7.95 4.68 -12.03
C LEU A 131 -6.43 4.68 -12.15
N THR A 132 -5.74 4.43 -11.02
CA THR A 132 -4.28 4.33 -11.00
C THR A 132 -3.77 3.15 -11.82
N ILE A 133 -4.47 2.00 -11.82
CA ILE A 133 -4.15 0.85 -12.68
C ILE A 133 -4.21 1.26 -14.16
N VAL A 134 -5.27 1.96 -14.57
CA VAL A 134 -5.42 2.44 -15.96
C VAL A 134 -4.26 3.35 -16.37
N LEU A 135 -3.89 4.29 -15.50
CA LEU A 135 -2.73 5.17 -15.75
C LEU A 135 -1.42 4.39 -15.86
N LYS A 136 -1.21 3.36 -15.02
CA LYS A 136 0.00 2.55 -15.05
C LYS A 136 0.07 1.63 -16.26
N LEU A 137 -1.06 1.10 -16.72
CA LEU A 137 -1.14 0.38 -17.99
C LEU A 137 -0.76 1.29 -19.16
N TYR A 138 -1.29 2.52 -19.18
CA TYR A 138 -0.92 3.51 -20.18
C TYR A 138 0.59 3.80 -20.15
N ASP A 139 1.18 4.04 -18.98
CA ASP A 139 2.63 4.26 -18.82
C ASP A 139 3.45 3.07 -19.41
N VAL A 140 3.02 1.84 -19.16
CA VAL A 140 3.70 0.63 -19.69
C VAL A 140 3.62 0.57 -21.21
N ILE A 141 2.46 0.88 -21.80
CA ILE A 141 2.26 0.92 -23.25
C ILE A 141 3.14 2.00 -23.86
N ASP A 142 3.13 3.22 -23.31
CA ASP A 142 3.95 4.34 -23.78
C ASP A 142 5.44 4.01 -23.74
N PHE A 143 5.93 3.43 -22.63
CA PHE A 143 7.34 3.04 -22.50
C PHE A 143 7.75 1.92 -23.46
N THR A 144 6.79 1.10 -23.90
CA THR A 144 7.03 0.02 -24.86
C THR A 144 7.10 0.58 -26.29
N ILE A 145 6.17 1.45 -26.67
CA ILE A 145 6.10 2.03 -28.02
C ILE A 145 7.24 3.04 -28.23
N ASN A 146 7.50 3.93 -27.28
CA ASN A 146 8.49 4.99 -27.41
C ASN A 146 9.91 4.58 -26.95
N ARG A 147 10.17 3.27 -26.81
CA ARG A 147 11.39 2.72 -26.22
C ARG A 147 12.68 3.29 -26.85
N GLU A 148 12.72 3.43 -28.17
CA GLU A 148 13.89 3.90 -28.91
C GLU A 148 14.16 5.40 -28.67
N LYS A 149 13.14 6.25 -28.84
CA LYS A 149 13.22 7.69 -28.55
C LYS A 149 13.65 7.97 -27.10
N ILE A 150 13.18 7.16 -26.16
CA ILE A 150 13.52 7.28 -24.74
C ILE A 150 14.96 6.82 -24.47
N ARG A 151 15.47 5.83 -25.22
CA ARG A 151 16.88 5.38 -25.12
C ARG A 151 17.82 6.44 -25.68
N GLU A 152 17.49 7.04 -26.82
CA GLU A 152 18.28 8.12 -27.43
C GLU A 152 18.35 9.36 -26.52
N LYS A 153 17.22 9.82 -25.98
CA LYS A 153 17.19 10.94 -25.03
C LYS A 153 18.00 10.68 -23.75
N ARG A 154 18.23 9.42 -23.38
CA ARG A 154 19.05 9.04 -22.21
C ARG A 154 20.54 8.99 -22.51
N MET A 155 20.95 8.69 -23.74
CA MET A 155 22.37 8.68 -24.11
C MET A 155 22.92 10.07 -24.46
N LYS A 156 22.05 11.00 -24.84
CA LYS A 156 22.41 12.41 -25.08
C LYS A 156 22.55 13.26 -23.80
N LYS A 157 22.44 12.66 -22.61
CA LYS A 157 22.33 13.36 -21.33
C LYS A 157 23.29 12.77 -20.30
#